data_AF-A0AAP9WEP0-F1
#
_entry.id   AF-A0AAP9WEP0-F1
#
_cell.length_a   1.000
_cell.length_b   1.000
_cell.length_c   1.000
_cell.angle_alpha   90.00
_cell.angle_beta   90.00
_cell.angle_gamma   90.00
#
_symmetry.space_group_name_H-M   'P 1'
#
loop_
_entity.id
_entity.type
_entity.pdbx_description
1 polymer ?
#
loop_
_entity_poly.entity_id
_entity_poly.type
_entity_poly.pdbx_seq_one_letter_code
_entity_poly.pdbx_strand_id
1 'polypeptide(L)'
;MKKANRQLKETNLHFFTGQGGGLVMLALNMERRINSAIIVELIQKILSIEFSFIDGFFVCTPSWGEYIAATDNYHSVISGRVKPGMPKELEDIVSIIANSWCDFVDEKGHS
;
A
#
# COMPACT_ATOMS: atom_id res chain seq x y z
N MET A 1 11.51 -5.48 -12.87
CA MET A 1 10.76 -6.64 -12.32
C MET A 1 11.62 -7.65 -11.58
N LYS A 2 12.74 -8.17 -12.12
CA LYS A 2 13.53 -9.23 -11.43
C LYS A 2 14.07 -8.88 -10.02
N LYS A 3 14.35 -7.60 -9.73
CA LYS A 3 14.84 -7.15 -8.41
C LYS A 3 13.76 -7.16 -7.31
N ALA A 4 12.55 -6.67 -7.61
CA ALA A 4 11.45 -6.62 -6.64
C ALA A 4 10.99 -8.03 -6.21
N ASN A 5 10.87 -8.95 -7.17
CA ASN A 5 10.52 -10.35 -6.89
C ASN A 5 11.59 -11.06 -6.04
N ARG A 6 12.85 -10.66 -6.19
CA ARG A 6 13.95 -11.20 -5.38
C ARG A 6 13.88 -10.71 -3.94
N GLN A 7 13.64 -9.41 -3.73
CA GLN A 7 13.48 -8.85 -2.39
C GLN A 7 12.28 -9.47 -1.65
N LEU A 8 11.14 -9.65 -2.32
CA LEU A 8 9.97 -10.31 -1.72
C LEU A 8 10.26 -11.76 -1.29
N LYS A 9 11.05 -12.51 -2.08
CA LYS A 9 11.46 -13.88 -1.74
C LYS A 9 12.48 -13.94 -0.61
N GLU A 10 13.44 -13.02 -0.59
CA GLU A 10 14.47 -12.93 0.46
C GLU A 10 13.85 -12.53 1.81
N THR A 11 12.90 -11.60 1.83
CA THR A 11 12.13 -11.27 3.04
C THR A 11 11.34 -12.48 3.53
N ASN A 12 10.73 -13.26 2.64
CA ASN A 12 10.01 -14.46 3.05
C ASN A 12 10.93 -15.47 3.75
N LEU A 13 12.08 -15.78 3.13
CA LEU A 13 13.07 -16.71 3.68
C LEU A 13 13.67 -16.26 5.03
N HIS A 14 13.81 -14.96 5.26
CA HIS A 14 14.41 -14.45 6.49
C HIS A 14 13.43 -14.29 7.66
N PHE A 15 12.13 -14.12 7.40
CA PHE A 15 11.14 -13.82 8.44
C PHE A 15 10.13 -14.95 8.71
N PHE A 16 9.97 -15.94 7.81
CA PHE A 16 8.98 -17.03 7.97
C PHE A 16 9.48 -18.29 8.70
N THR A 17 10.09 -18.10 9.88
CA THR A 17 9.92 -19.06 10.98
C THR A 17 8.81 -18.64 11.96
N GLY A 18 8.19 -17.46 11.77
CA GLY A 18 7.16 -16.90 12.65
C GLY A 18 5.78 -16.77 12.01
N GLN A 19 4.74 -16.94 12.82
CA GLN A 19 3.35 -16.59 12.50
C GLN A 19 3.24 -15.07 12.37
N GLY A 20 3.35 -14.53 11.15
CA GLY A 20 3.22 -13.10 10.88
C GLY A 20 2.40 -12.85 9.63
N GLY A 21 1.58 -11.80 9.65
CA GLY A 21 0.82 -11.35 8.49
C GLY A 21 1.73 -10.64 7.47
N GLY A 22 1.66 -11.02 6.21
CA GLY A 22 2.43 -10.40 5.13
C GLY A 22 1.78 -9.11 4.64
N LEU A 23 2.38 -7.95 4.91
CA LEU A 23 1.96 -6.66 4.35
C LEU A 23 2.97 -6.13 3.33
N VAL A 24 2.48 -5.57 2.24
CA VAL A 24 3.33 -4.90 1.23
C VAL A 24 2.86 -3.48 0.97
N MET A 25 3.79 -2.52 1.00
CA MET A 25 3.52 -1.15 0.60
C MET A 25 4.11 -0.85 -0.78
N LEU A 26 3.32 -0.25 -1.65
CA LEU A 26 3.67 0.14 -3.01
C LEU A 26 3.58 1.66 -3.15
N ALA A 27 4.73 2.31 -3.19
CA ALA A 27 4.82 3.74 -3.46
C ALA A 27 4.81 4.00 -4.97
N LEU A 28 3.78 4.70 -5.44
CA LEU A 28 3.61 5.05 -6.83
C LEU A 28 4.13 6.44 -7.11
N ASN A 29 5.23 6.48 -7.86
CA ASN A 29 5.72 7.67 -8.53
C ASN A 29 5.21 7.59 -9.99
N MET A 30 3.89 7.67 -10.21
CA MET A 30 3.21 7.51 -11.53
C MET A 30 2.38 8.73 -12.04
N GLU A 31 2.59 9.18 -13.29
CA GLU A 31 2.04 10.42 -13.86
C GLU A 31 0.54 10.57 -13.54
N ARG A 32 0.07 11.81 -13.24
CA ARG A 32 -1.30 12.16 -12.76
C ARG A 32 -2.50 11.63 -13.58
N ARG A 33 -2.25 10.89 -14.66
CA ARG A 33 -3.25 10.45 -15.64
C ARG A 33 -3.94 9.13 -15.27
N ILE A 34 -3.39 8.35 -14.33
CA ILE A 34 -3.96 7.06 -13.95
C ILE A 34 -4.64 7.19 -12.59
N ASN A 35 -5.93 6.88 -12.55
CA ASN A 35 -6.72 6.86 -11.32
C ASN A 35 -6.19 5.76 -10.38
N SER A 36 -5.90 6.12 -9.14
CA SER A 36 -5.35 5.21 -8.12
C SER A 36 -6.24 4.01 -7.83
N ALA A 37 -7.56 4.16 -7.90
CA ALA A 37 -8.51 3.08 -7.65
C ALA A 37 -8.31 1.95 -8.66
N ILE A 38 -8.08 2.30 -9.94
CA ILE A 38 -7.76 1.32 -10.99
C ILE A 38 -6.45 0.59 -10.67
N ILE A 39 -5.45 1.32 -10.17
CA ILE A 39 -4.15 0.74 -9.81
C ILE A 39 -4.29 -0.22 -8.62
N VAL A 40 -5.06 0.17 -7.60
CA VAL A 40 -5.36 -0.68 -6.43
C VAL A 40 -6.04 -1.98 -6.87
N GLU A 41 -7.04 -1.91 -7.75
CA GLU A 41 -7.71 -3.11 -8.28
C GLU A 41 -6.76 -4.01 -9.07
N LEU A 42 -5.90 -3.42 -9.91
CA LEU A 42 -4.93 -4.17 -10.70
C LEU A 42 -3.90 -4.87 -9.79
N ILE A 43 -3.38 -4.17 -8.80
CA ILE A 43 -2.47 -4.72 -7.80
C ILE A 43 -3.14 -5.84 -7.02
N GLN A 44 -4.39 -5.65 -6.58
CA GLN A 44 -5.14 -6.69 -5.88
C GLN A 44 -5.25 -7.97 -6.71
N LYS A 45 -5.51 -7.85 -8.01
CA LYS A 45 -5.55 -9.00 -8.94
C LYS A 45 -4.18 -9.66 -9.11
N ILE A 46 -3.10 -8.88 -9.24
CA ILE A 46 -1.74 -9.43 -9.38
C ILE A 46 -1.33 -10.16 -8.11
N LEU A 47 -1.54 -9.55 -6.93
CA LEU A 47 -1.18 -10.13 -5.64
C LEU A 47 -1.99 -11.40 -5.36
N SER A 48 -3.28 -11.45 -5.70
CA SER A 48 -4.09 -12.65 -5.49
C SER A 48 -3.65 -13.85 -6.34
N ILE A 49 -3.07 -13.60 -7.52
CA ILE A 49 -2.61 -14.65 -8.46
C ILE A 49 -1.17 -15.08 -8.14
N GLU A 50 -0.23 -14.12 -8.07
CA GLU A 50 1.21 -14.43 -8.01
C GLU A 50 1.77 -14.44 -6.58
N PHE A 51 1.11 -13.77 -5.64
CA PHE A 51 1.62 -13.54 -4.29
C PHE A 51 0.53 -13.74 -3.23
N SER A 52 -0.22 -14.84 -3.35
CA SER A 52 -1.39 -15.14 -2.52
C SER A 52 -1.13 -15.28 -1.01
N PHE A 53 0.16 -15.35 -0.64
CA PHE A 53 0.70 -15.34 0.72
C PHE A 53 0.81 -13.95 1.34
N ILE A 54 0.56 -12.88 0.57
CA ILE A 54 0.45 -11.52 1.09
C ILE A 54 -0.98 -11.32 1.57
N ASP A 55 -1.12 -10.96 2.85
CA ASP A 55 -2.40 -10.84 3.55
C ASP A 55 -3.03 -9.46 3.34
N GLY A 56 -2.22 -8.44 3.04
CA GLY A 56 -2.70 -7.12 2.70
C GLY A 56 -1.64 -6.26 2.01
N PHE A 57 -2.08 -5.14 1.43
CA PHE A 57 -1.19 -4.20 0.79
C PHE A 57 -1.67 -2.76 0.89
N PHE A 58 -0.74 -1.85 0.64
CA PHE A 58 -0.96 -0.42 0.54
C PHE A 58 -0.48 0.08 -0.81
N VAL A 59 -1.20 1.06 -1.33
CA VAL A 59 -0.77 1.86 -2.47
C VAL A 59 -0.76 3.30 -2.01
N CYS A 60 0.38 3.98 -2.10
CA CYS A 60 0.48 5.39 -1.73
C CYS A 60 1.08 6.22 -2.86
N THR A 61 0.71 7.49 -2.95
CA THR A 61 1.28 8.45 -3.89
C THR A 61 2.10 9.51 -3.13
N PRO A 62 3.38 9.21 -2.79
CA PRO A 62 4.19 10.07 -1.90
C PRO A 62 4.43 11.48 -2.44
N SER A 63 4.50 11.61 -3.76
CA SER A 63 4.99 12.81 -4.43
C SER A 63 3.88 13.57 -5.17
N TRP A 64 2.84 12.86 -5.62
CA TRP A 64 1.80 13.41 -6.49
C TRP A 64 0.44 13.09 -5.91
N GLY A 65 -0.31 14.11 -5.54
CA GLY A 65 -1.62 13.92 -4.95
C GLY A 65 -2.69 13.51 -5.96
N GLU A 66 -3.80 12.98 -5.47
CA GLU A 66 -5.07 12.95 -6.18
C GLU A 66 -5.79 14.29 -6.01
N TYR A 67 -6.47 14.73 -7.05
CA TYR A 67 -7.30 15.93 -6.95
C TYR A 67 -8.55 15.61 -6.14
N ILE A 68 -8.72 16.31 -5.02
CA ILE A 68 -9.90 16.20 -4.17
C ILE A 68 -10.77 17.44 -4.42
N ALA A 69 -11.92 17.24 -5.09
CA ALA A 69 -12.82 18.33 -5.44
C ALA A 69 -13.36 19.11 -4.23
N ALA A 70 -13.44 18.47 -3.06
CA ALA A 70 -13.90 19.10 -1.83
C ALA A 70 -12.92 20.17 -1.29
N THR A 71 -11.63 20.04 -1.58
CA THR A 71 -10.57 20.96 -1.12
C THR A 71 -9.96 21.78 -2.26
N ASP A 72 -10.40 21.54 -3.50
CA ASP A 72 -9.85 22.11 -4.74
C ASP A 72 -8.32 22.00 -4.83
N ASN A 73 -7.76 20.90 -4.34
CA ASN A 73 -6.32 20.72 -4.26
C ASN A 73 -5.90 19.26 -4.46
N TYR A 74 -4.60 19.05 -4.70
CA TYR A 74 -4.00 17.73 -4.81
C TYR A 74 -3.47 17.26 -3.45
N HIS A 75 -3.92 16.09 -2.99
CA HIS A 75 -3.52 15.51 -1.70
C HIS A 75 -2.87 14.15 -1.90
N SER A 76 -1.81 13.84 -1.14
CA SER A 76 -1.28 12.48 -1.13
C SER A 76 -2.41 11.52 -0.73
N VAL A 77 -2.52 10.40 -1.44
CA VAL A 77 -3.51 9.38 -1.12
C VAL A 77 -2.79 8.09 -0.82
N ILE A 78 -3.30 7.40 0.19
CA ILE A 78 -2.94 6.02 0.49
C ILE A 78 -4.22 5.20 0.56
N SER A 79 -4.21 4.09 -0.17
CA SER A 79 -5.31 3.12 -0.21
C SER A 79 -4.79 1.77 0.23
N GLY A 80 -5.30 1.31 1.37
CA GLY A 80 -5.03 -0.02 1.90
C GLY A 80 -6.11 -1.03 1.50
N ARG A 81 -5.71 -2.28 1.30
CA ARG A 81 -6.62 -3.42 1.12
C ARG A 81 -6.08 -4.62 1.88
N VAL A 82 -6.98 -5.32 2.55
CA VAL A 82 -6.71 -6.59 3.23
C VAL A 82 -7.50 -7.69 2.53
N LYS A 83 -6.93 -8.89 2.48
CA LYS A 83 -7.56 -10.06 1.91
C LYS A 83 -8.77 -10.48 2.77
N PRO A 84 -9.88 -10.93 2.16
CA PRO A 84 -11.02 -11.45 2.92
C PRO A 84 -10.62 -12.59 3.85
N GLY A 85 -11.13 -12.58 5.08
CA GLY A 85 -10.90 -13.61 6.09
C GLY A 85 -9.62 -13.43 6.93
N MET A 86 -8.91 -12.32 6.77
CA MET A 86 -7.81 -11.95 7.66
C MET A 86 -8.32 -11.40 9.00
N PRO A 87 -7.49 -11.45 10.06
CA PRO A 87 -7.84 -10.88 11.35
C PRO A 87 -8.13 -9.39 11.27
N LYS A 88 -9.07 -8.92 12.08
CA LYS A 88 -9.47 -7.50 12.14
C LYS A 88 -8.29 -6.60 12.50
N GLU A 89 -7.38 -7.09 13.32
CA GLU A 89 -6.15 -6.39 13.71
C GLU A 89 -5.32 -5.96 12.50
N LEU A 90 -5.34 -6.74 11.42
CA LEU A 90 -4.63 -6.41 10.19
C LEU A 90 -5.32 -5.28 9.43
N GLU A 91 -6.65 -5.27 9.41
CA GLU A 91 -7.44 -4.15 8.87
C GLU A 91 -7.19 -2.87 9.68
N ASP A 92 -7.15 -2.98 11.01
CA ASP A 92 -6.87 -1.86 11.91
C ASP A 92 -5.46 -1.29 11.66
N ILE A 93 -4.43 -2.14 11.54
CA ILE A 93 -3.06 -1.72 11.18
C ILE A 93 -3.05 -0.99 9.84
N VAL A 94 -3.80 -1.49 8.86
CA VAL A 94 -3.90 -0.88 7.53
C VAL A 94 -4.55 0.49 7.60
N SER A 95 -5.63 0.63 8.35
CA SER A 95 -6.27 1.94 8.56
C SER A 95 -5.36 2.91 9.30
N ILE A 96 -4.63 2.47 10.33
CA ILE A 96 -3.68 3.31 11.07
C ILE A 96 -2.58 3.83 10.16
N ILE A 97 -1.92 2.95 9.40
CA ILE A 97 -0.84 3.33 8.49
C ILE A 97 -1.36 4.30 7.42
N ALA A 98 -2.57 4.07 6.89
CA ALA A 98 -3.18 4.96 5.92
C ALA A 98 -3.38 6.38 6.48
N ASN A 99 -3.90 6.50 7.71
CA ASN A 99 -4.11 7.80 8.35
C ASN A 99 -2.78 8.50 8.66
N SER A 100 -1.84 7.81 9.30
CA SER A 100 -0.53 8.38 9.67
C SER A 100 0.32 8.80 8.48
N TRP A 101 0.15 8.14 7.33
CA TRP A 101 0.85 8.52 6.11
C TRP A 101 0.43 9.89 5.59
N CYS A 102 -0.88 10.19 5.60
CA CYS A 102 -1.38 11.51 5.20
C CYS A 102 -0.80 12.60 6.10
N ASP A 103 -0.81 12.38 7.42
CA ASP A 103 -0.23 13.31 8.39
C ASP A 103 1.26 13.54 8.12
N PHE A 104 2.04 12.47 7.91
CA PHE A 104 3.47 12.56 7.61
C PHE A 104 3.78 13.39 6.36
N VAL A 105 3.01 13.22 5.29
CA VAL A 105 3.24 13.93 4.02
C VAL A 105 2.78 15.39 4.11
N ASP A 106 1.62 15.66 4.73
CA ASP A 106 1.05 17.00 4.84
C ASP A 106 1.85 17.89 5.82
N GLU A 107 2.39 17.32 6.91
CA GLU A 107 3.25 18.02 7.88
C GLU A 107 4.71 18.18 7.41
N LYS A 108 5.05 17.78 6.17
CA LYS A 108 6.42 17.79 5.61
C LYS A 108 7.44 17.04 6.48
N GLY A 109 7.05 15.97 7.18
CA GLY A 109 7.98 15.13 7.94
C GLY A 109 8.82 15.87 9.00
N HIS A 110 8.37 17.02 9.50
CA HIS A 110 9.08 17.79 10.52
C HIS A 110 8.50 17.55 11.91
N SER A 111 9.05 16.53 12.57
CA SER A 111 9.29 16.55 14.01
C SER A 111 10.79 16.57 14.25
#